data_AF-A2FI16-F1
#
_entry.id   AF-A2FI16-F1
#
_cell.length_a   1.000
_cell.length_b   1.000
_cell.length_c   1.000
_cell.angle_alpha   90.00
_cell.angle_beta   90.00
_cell.angle_gamma   90.00
#
_symmetry.space_group_name_H-M   'P 1'
#
loop_
_entity.id
_entity.type
_entity.pdbx_description
1 polymer ?
#
loop_
_entity_poly.entity_id
_entity_poly.type
_entity_poly.pdbx_seq_one_letter_code
_entity_poly.pdbx_strand_id
1 'polypeptide(L)'
;MEGADNFNPEVIEILRSVAKDGSEIEELVNELNKALDSMHSPHAQQQYSSINAKYSTVLAKLDKIIRQSQLALARQEGTVEIRPFSPIQQTIPNSPSQPAQLVEHEEPKLHIHKPRHMFELFTTREMKLCDMPYPSLCGAIPANPDERIPIDEFVAAKVNDDDEEYILFYVAGYEDDETYIIVDAHDENPKAVKKHRSELLPLPTTLPKQKSSRVEYPTGSHVLALWPLDNDEWTSAFYPATVVKVPSKTGSCYTLRFEGDTDNDFKDVRENFVIRDPQGNK
;
A
#
# COMPACT_ATOMS: atom_id res chain seq x y z
N MET A 1 -22.11 -14.83 45.63
CA MET A 1 -21.46 -13.71 46.34
C MET A 1 -20.11 -14.24 46.78
N GLU A 2 -18.94 -13.78 46.34
CA GLU A 2 -18.52 -12.62 45.56
C GLU A 2 -17.23 -13.04 44.85
N GLY A 3 -17.22 -13.07 43.52
CA GLY A 3 -15.99 -13.06 42.74
C GLY A 3 -15.80 -11.64 42.24
N ALA A 4 -15.54 -10.70 43.14
CA ALA A 4 -15.11 -9.38 42.72
C ALA A 4 -13.66 -9.52 42.27
N ASP A 5 -13.46 -9.70 40.96
CA ASP A 5 -12.15 -9.67 40.33
C ASP A 5 -11.45 -8.39 40.78
N ASN A 6 -10.38 -8.57 41.55
CA ASN A 6 -9.62 -7.48 42.15
C ASN A 6 -8.69 -6.90 41.07
N PHE A 7 -9.29 -6.27 40.05
CA PHE A 7 -8.55 -5.59 38.99
C PHE A 7 -7.67 -4.51 39.62
N ASN A 8 -6.41 -4.46 39.18
CA ASN A 8 -5.48 -3.44 39.62
C ASN A 8 -6.12 -2.04 39.38
N PRO A 9 -6.24 -1.18 40.41
CA PRO A 9 -6.87 0.13 40.30
C PRO A 9 -6.24 1.01 39.21
N GLU A 10 -4.95 0.81 38.92
CA GLU A 10 -4.24 1.50 37.85
C GLU A 10 -4.68 1.05 36.44
N VAL A 11 -5.01 -0.23 36.27
CA VAL A 11 -5.57 -0.77 35.01
C VAL A 11 -6.99 -0.24 34.79
N ILE A 12 -7.79 -0.15 35.85
CA ILE A 12 -9.13 0.44 35.78
C ILE A 12 -9.06 1.91 35.35
N GLU A 13 -8.07 2.67 35.84
CA GLU A 13 -7.87 4.06 35.44
C GLU A 13 -7.49 4.19 33.96
N ILE A 14 -6.59 3.32 33.46
CA ILE A 14 -6.24 3.29 32.04
C ILE A 14 -7.47 2.95 31.18
N LEU A 15 -8.27 1.96 31.57
CA LEU A 15 -9.47 1.57 30.84
C LEU A 15 -10.52 2.71 30.81
N ARG A 16 -10.67 3.47 31.89
CA ARG A 16 -11.52 4.68 31.90
C ARG A 16 -10.98 5.76 30.97
N SER A 17 -9.66 5.97 30.94
CA SER A 17 -9.02 6.90 30.00
C SER A 17 -9.27 6.50 28.55
N VAL A 18 -9.11 5.21 28.23
CA VAL A 18 -9.35 4.66 26.88
C VAL A 18 -10.81 4.83 26.48
N ALA A 19 -11.75 4.52 27.38
CA ALA A 19 -13.19 4.68 27.10
C ALA A 19 -13.56 6.15 26.83
N LYS A 20 -13.00 7.08 27.61
CA LYS A 20 -13.20 8.52 27.41
C LYS A 20 -12.61 8.98 26.07
N ASP A 21 -11.34 8.67 25.82
CA ASP A 21 -10.67 9.02 24.56
C ASP A 21 -11.40 8.42 23.34
N GLY A 22 -11.95 7.20 23.46
CA GLY A 22 -12.76 6.56 22.42
C GLY A 22 -14.03 7.34 22.08
N SER A 23 -14.75 7.84 23.09
CA SER A 23 -15.93 8.69 22.88
C SER A 23 -15.59 10.01 22.17
N GLU A 24 -14.42 10.60 22.47
CA GLU A 24 -13.95 11.82 21.81
C GLU A 24 -13.56 11.56 20.34
N ILE A 25 -13.07 10.36 20.00
CA ILE A 25 -12.79 9.97 18.61
C ILE A 25 -14.09 9.85 17.81
N GLU A 26 -15.13 9.24 18.37
CA GLU A 26 -16.42 9.12 17.70
C GLU A 26 -17.00 10.49 17.33
N GLU A 27 -16.89 11.46 18.24
CA GLU A 27 -17.28 12.85 17.98
C GLU A 27 -16.45 13.48 16.84
N LEU A 28 -15.13 13.30 16.85
CA LEU A 28 -14.24 13.81 15.80
C LEU A 28 -14.48 13.16 14.43
N VAL A 29 -14.79 11.86 14.39
CA VAL A 29 -15.13 11.14 13.15
C VAL A 29 -16.46 11.65 12.60
N ASN A 30 -17.45 11.88 13.46
CA ASN A 30 -18.73 12.49 13.06
C ASN A 30 -18.53 13.91 12.51
N GLU A 31 -17.66 14.70 13.10
CA GLU A 31 -17.28 16.02 12.57
C GLU A 31 -16.54 15.95 11.24
N LEU A 32 -15.65 14.96 11.07
CA LEU A 32 -14.91 14.74 9.84
C LEU A 32 -15.86 14.36 8.70
N ASN A 33 -16.81 13.45 8.95
CA ASN A 33 -17.83 13.06 7.98
C ASN A 33 -18.70 14.25 7.56
N LYS A 34 -19.17 15.07 8.51
CA LYS A 34 -19.90 16.31 8.19
C LYS A 34 -19.08 17.29 7.34
N ALA A 35 -17.76 17.39 7.61
CA ALA A 35 -16.87 18.24 6.83
C ALA A 35 -16.68 17.69 5.40
N LEU A 36 -16.57 16.37 5.26
CA LEU A 36 -16.46 15.68 3.98
C LEU A 36 -17.72 15.88 3.11
N ASP A 37 -18.91 15.72 3.70
CA ASP A 37 -20.19 15.96 3.03
C ASP A 37 -20.34 17.41 2.53
N SER A 38 -19.70 18.36 3.22
CA SER A 38 -19.75 19.78 2.86
C SER A 38 -18.82 20.17 1.69
N MET A 39 -18.01 19.24 1.18
CA MET A 39 -17.06 19.47 0.07
C MET A 39 -17.70 19.57 -1.32
N HIS A 40 -19.01 19.31 -1.47
CA HIS A 40 -19.72 19.51 -2.73
C HIS A 40 -20.01 20.99 -3.06
N SER A 41 -19.46 21.92 -2.29
CA SER A 41 -19.61 23.38 -2.45
C SER A 41 -18.37 24.00 -3.13
N PRO A 42 -18.52 25.04 -3.98
CA PRO A 42 -17.44 25.66 -4.75
C PRO A 42 -16.32 26.37 -3.94
N HIS A 43 -16.27 26.18 -2.61
CA HIS A 43 -15.22 26.69 -1.71
C HIS A 43 -14.25 25.60 -1.19
N ALA A 44 -14.04 24.54 -1.96
CA ALA A 44 -13.33 23.33 -1.55
C ALA A 44 -11.89 23.53 -1.02
N GLN A 45 -11.14 24.52 -1.52
CA GLN A 45 -9.69 24.62 -1.22
C GLN A 45 -9.34 24.99 0.22
N GLN A 46 -10.19 25.78 0.90
CA GLN A 46 -10.03 26.05 2.35
C GLN A 46 -10.54 24.90 3.22
N GLN A 47 -11.39 24.02 2.69
CA GLN A 47 -11.95 22.90 3.43
C GLN A 47 -10.96 21.72 3.51
N TYR A 48 -10.12 21.50 2.48
CA TYR A 48 -9.12 20.42 2.49
C TYR A 48 -8.08 20.53 3.62
N SER A 49 -7.57 21.74 3.91
CA SER A 49 -6.61 21.92 5.00
C SER A 49 -7.23 21.65 6.37
N SER A 50 -8.50 22.02 6.55
CA SER A 50 -9.28 21.73 7.74
C SER A 50 -9.53 20.23 7.91
N ILE A 51 -9.88 19.53 6.83
CA ILE A 51 -10.11 18.08 6.81
C ILE A 51 -8.82 17.31 7.14
N ASN A 52 -7.68 17.68 6.53
CA ASN A 52 -6.40 17.05 6.81
C ASN A 52 -5.97 17.24 8.28
N ALA A 53 -6.22 18.41 8.86
CA ALA A 53 -5.96 18.66 10.27
C ALA A 53 -6.85 17.81 11.19
N LYS A 54 -8.15 17.68 10.87
CA LYS A 54 -9.08 16.82 11.61
C LYS A 54 -8.70 15.34 11.51
N TYR A 55 -8.37 14.87 10.30
CA TYR A 55 -7.91 13.50 10.07
C TYR A 55 -6.62 13.19 10.87
N SER A 56 -5.63 14.09 10.83
CA SER A 56 -4.39 13.95 11.61
C SER A 56 -4.66 13.88 13.12
N THR A 57 -5.65 14.64 13.60
CA THR A 57 -6.06 14.64 15.02
C THR A 57 -6.69 13.31 15.42
N VAL A 58 -7.53 12.73 14.56
CA VAL A 58 -8.13 11.39 14.77
C VAL A 58 -7.04 10.32 14.85
N LEU A 59 -6.08 10.32 13.92
CA LEU A 59 -4.97 9.37 13.93
C LEU A 59 -4.12 9.47 15.21
N ALA A 60 -3.77 10.68 15.63
CA ALA A 60 -2.99 10.89 16.86
C ALA A 60 -3.72 10.37 18.11
N LYS A 61 -5.06 10.48 18.17
CA LYS A 61 -5.86 9.94 19.28
C LYS A 61 -5.98 8.42 19.22
N LEU A 62 -6.14 7.82 18.03
CA LEU A 62 -6.14 6.36 17.87
C LEU A 62 -4.81 5.75 18.34
N ASP A 63 -3.68 6.35 17.95
CA ASP A 63 -2.35 5.91 18.41
C ASP A 63 -2.21 5.99 19.93
N LYS A 64 -2.73 7.05 20.54
CA LYS A 64 -2.74 7.20 22.01
C LYS A 64 -3.53 6.07 22.67
N ILE A 65 -4.72 5.76 22.17
CA ILE A 65 -5.56 4.66 22.70
C ILE A 65 -4.85 3.32 22.55
N ILE A 66 -4.28 3.02 21.38
CA ILE A 66 -3.56 1.76 21.14
C ILE A 66 -2.44 1.59 22.16
N ARG A 67 -1.63 2.64 22.40
CA ARG A 67 -0.56 2.62 23.39
C ARG A 67 -1.08 2.40 24.81
N GLN A 68 -2.17 3.08 25.19
CA GLN A 68 -2.77 2.93 26.51
C GLN A 68 -3.34 1.52 26.73
N SER A 69 -4.03 0.96 25.72
CA SER A 69 -4.54 -0.42 25.76
C SER A 69 -3.41 -1.44 25.87
N GLN A 70 -2.32 -1.26 25.11
CA GLN A 70 -1.14 -2.13 25.21
C GLN A 70 -0.48 -2.05 26.59
N LEU A 71 -0.37 -0.86 27.19
CA LEU A 71 0.14 -0.67 28.54
C LEU A 71 -0.76 -1.37 29.59
N ALA A 72 -2.08 -1.29 29.43
CA ALA A 72 -3.02 -1.98 30.32
C ALA A 72 -2.86 -3.50 30.25
N LEU A 73 -2.74 -4.06 29.04
CA LEU A 73 -2.54 -5.49 28.81
C LEU A 73 -1.21 -5.99 29.41
N ALA A 74 -0.11 -5.31 29.12
CA ALA A 74 1.21 -5.67 29.65
C ALA A 74 1.24 -5.67 31.19
N ARG A 75 0.53 -4.71 31.82
CA ARG A 75 0.42 -4.63 33.29
C ARG A 75 -0.46 -5.71 33.90
N GLN A 76 -1.46 -6.19 33.18
CA GLN A 76 -2.32 -7.29 33.64
C GLN A 76 -1.59 -8.64 33.55
N GLU A 77 -0.73 -8.83 32.55
CA GLU A 77 0.01 -10.07 32.32
C GLU A 77 1.32 -10.17 33.12
N GLY A 78 1.76 -9.10 33.80
CA GLY A 78 3.00 -9.07 34.58
C GLY A 78 4.28 -9.05 33.73
N THR A 79 4.15 -8.85 32.42
CA THR A 79 5.25 -8.87 31.45
C THR A 79 5.74 -7.44 31.20
N VAL A 80 6.89 -7.09 31.78
CA VAL A 80 7.54 -5.78 31.54
C VAL A 80 8.54 -5.92 30.40
N GLU A 81 8.08 -5.71 29.17
CA GLU A 81 8.94 -5.17 28.11
C GLU A 81 8.08 -4.46 27.05
N ILE A 82 7.80 -3.18 27.30
CA ILE A 82 7.20 -2.30 26.29
C ILE A 82 8.37 -1.65 25.55
N ARG A 83 8.73 -2.17 24.37
CA ARG A 83 9.68 -1.48 23.48
C ARG A 83 8.99 -0.21 22.94
N PRO A 84 9.61 0.97 23.08
CA PRO A 84 9.06 2.20 22.50
C PRO A 84 9.14 2.13 20.97
N PHE A 85 8.02 2.40 20.29
CA PHE A 85 8.06 2.77 18.87
C PHE A 85 8.85 4.07 18.73
N SER A 86 9.95 4.01 17.98
CA SER A 86 10.81 5.16 17.73
C SER A 86 10.11 6.12 16.77
N PRO A 87 10.14 7.45 17.01
CA PRO A 87 9.72 8.43 16.01
C PRO A 87 10.63 8.30 14.78
N ILE A 88 10.06 8.39 13.59
CA ILE A 88 10.82 8.46 12.33
C ILE A 88 11.70 9.72 12.39
N GLN A 89 12.99 9.54 12.71
CA GLN A 89 14.02 10.56 12.57
C GLN A 89 14.99 10.14 11.47
N GLN A 90 15.01 10.91 10.38
CA GLN A 90 16.04 10.85 9.35
C GLN A 90 17.38 11.21 10.00
N THR A 91 18.34 10.29 10.04
CA THR A 91 19.73 10.59 10.38
C THR A 91 20.69 10.00 9.35
N ILE A 92 21.63 10.85 8.94
CA ILE A 92 22.74 10.61 8.01
C ILE A 92 23.84 9.85 8.77
N PRO A 93 24.48 8.80 8.21
CA PRO A 93 25.52 8.08 8.94
C PRO A 93 26.90 8.71 8.72
N ASN A 94 27.60 8.95 9.82
CA ASN A 94 29.05 9.11 9.84
C ASN A 94 29.61 8.52 11.14
N SER A 95 30.24 7.34 11.07
CA SER A 95 31.58 7.03 11.63
C SER A 95 31.85 5.52 11.69
N PRO A 96 33.13 5.09 11.72
CA PRO A 96 33.51 3.73 11.40
C PRO A 96 33.79 2.83 12.62
N SER A 97 33.59 1.53 12.38
CA SER A 97 34.26 0.36 12.94
C SER A 97 34.16 0.06 14.45
N GLN A 98 33.33 -0.93 14.79
CA GLN A 98 33.50 -1.84 15.93
C GLN A 98 32.99 -3.26 15.58
N PRO A 99 33.44 -4.31 16.32
CA PRO A 99 33.62 -5.66 15.78
C PRO A 99 32.37 -6.54 15.88
N ALA A 100 32.37 -7.58 15.04
CA ALA A 100 31.31 -8.56 14.80
C ALA A 100 30.55 -9.00 16.06
N GLN A 101 29.30 -8.53 16.18
CA GLN A 101 28.31 -9.08 17.09
C GLN A 101 27.58 -10.24 16.41
N LEU A 102 27.36 -11.32 17.16
CA LEU A 102 26.46 -12.42 16.81
C LEU A 102 25.09 -11.83 16.45
N VAL A 103 24.69 -12.00 15.19
CA VAL A 103 23.40 -11.56 14.68
C VAL A 103 22.35 -12.49 15.28
N GLU A 104 21.61 -12.00 16.27
CA GLU A 104 20.34 -12.61 16.66
C GLU A 104 19.43 -12.53 15.43
N HIS A 105 19.04 -13.70 14.90
CA HIS A 105 18.04 -13.79 13.85
C HIS A 105 16.68 -13.38 14.43
N GLU A 106 16.36 -12.09 14.38
CA GLU A 106 14.99 -11.62 14.59
C GLU A 106 14.10 -12.34 13.57
N GLU A 107 13.07 -13.05 14.05
CA GLU A 107 12.10 -13.69 13.17
C GLU A 107 11.50 -12.66 12.21
N PRO A 108 11.36 -12.97 10.91
CA PRO A 108 10.85 -12.02 9.93
C PRO A 108 9.42 -11.64 10.31
N LYS A 109 9.26 -10.41 10.80
CA LYS A 109 7.97 -9.87 11.20
C LYS A 109 7.13 -9.63 9.95
N LEU A 110 6.06 -10.40 9.79
CA LEU A 110 5.10 -10.21 8.70
C LEU A 110 4.30 -8.92 8.92
N HIS A 111 4.20 -8.11 7.87
CA HIS A 111 3.44 -6.87 7.83
C HIS A 111 2.13 -7.12 7.09
N ILE A 112 1.13 -7.62 7.82
CA ILE A 112 -0.19 -7.89 7.23
C ILE A 112 -1.10 -6.69 7.49
N HIS A 113 -1.56 -6.09 6.41
CA HIS A 113 -2.53 -5.00 6.39
C HIS A 113 -3.93 -5.51 6.03
N LYS A 114 -4.96 -4.73 6.37
CA LYS A 114 -6.32 -5.01 5.88
C LYS A 114 -6.34 -4.87 4.35
N PRO A 115 -6.79 -5.86 3.58
CA PRO A 115 -6.74 -5.82 2.11
C PRO A 115 -7.41 -4.58 1.55
N ARG A 116 -8.67 -4.33 1.93
CA ARG A 116 -9.39 -3.12 1.48
C ARG A 116 -8.59 -1.83 1.64
N HIS A 117 -7.80 -1.70 2.72
CA HIS A 117 -6.91 -0.55 2.91
C HIS A 117 -5.75 -0.53 1.91
N MET A 118 -5.12 -1.66 1.63
CA MET A 118 -4.05 -1.77 0.63
C MET A 118 -4.56 -1.55 -0.79
N PHE A 119 -5.75 -2.07 -1.14
CA PHE A 119 -6.38 -1.80 -2.43
C PHE A 119 -6.70 -0.31 -2.61
N GLU A 120 -7.29 0.31 -1.59
CA GLU A 120 -7.59 1.74 -1.60
C GLU A 120 -6.31 2.58 -1.69
N LEU A 121 -5.27 2.22 -0.92
CA LEU A 121 -3.96 2.85 -1.01
C LEU A 121 -3.39 2.74 -2.43
N PHE A 122 -3.45 1.58 -3.04
CA PHE A 122 -2.95 1.37 -4.41
C PHE A 122 -3.71 2.22 -5.43
N THR A 123 -5.04 2.25 -5.34
CA THR A 123 -5.89 2.91 -6.34
C THR A 123 -5.90 4.44 -6.20
N THR A 124 -5.65 4.95 -4.99
CA THR A 124 -5.70 6.38 -4.67
C THR A 124 -4.32 7.03 -4.51
N ARG A 125 -3.22 6.27 -4.40
CA ARG A 125 -1.88 6.84 -4.20
C ARG A 125 -1.48 7.78 -5.33
N GLU A 126 -0.98 8.94 -4.95
CA GLU A 126 -0.26 9.82 -5.87
C GLU A 126 1.15 9.30 -6.11
N MET A 127 1.50 9.13 -7.38
CA MET A 127 2.82 8.65 -7.76
C MET A 127 3.86 9.77 -7.66
N LYS A 128 4.99 9.48 -7.00
CA LYS A 128 6.10 10.44 -6.90
C LYS A 128 6.74 10.64 -8.28
N LEU A 129 7.03 11.89 -8.62
CA LEU A 129 7.71 12.22 -9.87
C LEU A 129 9.24 12.17 -9.70
N CYS A 130 9.92 11.42 -10.58
CA CYS A 130 11.36 11.18 -10.58
C CYS A 130 12.06 12.06 -11.64
N ASP A 131 13.29 12.53 -11.38
CA ASP A 131 14.17 13.22 -12.34
C ASP A 131 15.16 12.24 -12.98
N MET A 132 15.80 12.62 -14.10
CA MET A 132 16.86 11.81 -14.69
C MET A 132 18.14 11.77 -13.82
N PRO A 133 18.87 10.64 -13.75
CA PRO A 133 18.55 9.35 -14.36
C PRO A 133 17.40 8.64 -13.65
N TYR A 134 16.45 8.13 -14.44
CA TYR A 134 15.26 7.49 -13.90
C TYR A 134 15.58 6.12 -13.28
N PRO A 135 15.10 5.82 -12.06
CA PRO A 135 15.36 4.55 -11.39
C PRO A 135 14.53 3.40 -11.98
N SER A 136 14.84 2.17 -11.56
CA SER A 136 13.99 0.99 -11.75
C SER A 136 12.54 1.32 -11.37
N LEU A 137 11.57 0.77 -12.10
CA LEU A 137 10.14 0.96 -11.82
C LEU A 137 9.65 2.43 -11.89
N CYS A 138 10.41 3.34 -12.53
CA CYS A 138 9.88 4.64 -12.95
C CYS A 138 9.20 4.51 -14.32
N GLY A 139 7.87 4.59 -14.36
CA GLY A 139 7.08 4.32 -15.57
C GLY A 139 7.28 2.89 -16.10
N ALA A 140 7.63 2.77 -17.38
CA ALA A 140 7.88 1.48 -18.04
C ALA A 140 9.30 0.91 -17.83
N ILE A 141 10.15 1.55 -17.02
CA ILE A 141 11.49 1.01 -16.71
C ILE A 141 11.33 -0.28 -15.90
N PRO A 142 11.90 -1.41 -16.35
CA PRO A 142 11.75 -2.68 -15.65
C PRO A 142 12.40 -2.65 -14.26
N ALA A 143 11.95 -3.54 -13.38
CA ALA A 143 12.63 -3.82 -12.13
C ALA A 143 14.05 -4.33 -12.39
N ASN A 144 14.99 -3.96 -11.52
CA ASN A 144 16.27 -4.64 -11.45
C ASN A 144 16.06 -6.04 -10.84
N PRO A 145 16.50 -7.14 -11.50
CA PRO A 145 16.32 -8.49 -10.98
C PRO A 145 17.06 -8.72 -9.66
N ASP A 146 18.19 -8.06 -9.44
CA ASP A 146 19.00 -8.20 -8.22
C ASP A 146 18.46 -7.33 -7.05
N GLU A 147 17.46 -6.49 -7.33
CA GLU A 147 16.85 -5.61 -6.34
C GLU A 147 15.68 -6.30 -5.65
N ARG A 148 15.77 -6.36 -4.31
CA ARG A 148 14.70 -6.91 -3.47
C ARG A 148 13.49 -5.98 -3.50
N ILE A 149 12.32 -6.50 -3.82
CA ILE A 149 11.06 -5.74 -3.74
C ILE A 149 10.78 -5.41 -2.26
N PRO A 150 10.60 -4.13 -1.88
CA PRO A 150 10.33 -3.75 -0.49
C PRO A 150 9.02 -4.32 0.05
N ILE A 151 8.94 -4.47 1.38
CA ILE A 151 7.67 -4.73 2.08
C ILE A 151 6.72 -3.55 1.83
N ASP A 152 5.42 -3.84 1.76
CA ASP A 152 4.32 -2.93 1.45
C ASP A 152 4.27 -2.41 0.01
N GLU A 153 5.20 -2.83 -0.86
CA GLU A 153 5.11 -2.56 -2.30
C GLU A 153 4.22 -3.56 -3.02
N PHE A 154 3.65 -3.09 -4.13
CA PHE A 154 2.66 -3.83 -4.92
C PHE A 154 3.30 -4.64 -6.04
N VAL A 155 2.76 -5.84 -6.24
CA VAL A 155 3.17 -6.77 -7.30
C VAL A 155 1.93 -7.36 -7.97
N ALA A 156 2.06 -7.74 -9.23
CA ALA A 156 1.10 -8.61 -9.89
C ALA A 156 1.66 -10.03 -9.89
N ALA A 157 0.83 -10.99 -9.53
CA ALA A 157 1.20 -12.40 -9.51
C ALA A 157 -0.04 -13.25 -9.81
N LYS A 158 0.18 -14.49 -10.25
CA LYS A 158 -0.91 -15.47 -10.38
C LYS A 158 -1.15 -16.13 -9.04
N VAL A 159 -2.40 -16.45 -8.72
CA VAL A 159 -2.74 -17.18 -7.48
C VAL A 159 -2.12 -18.58 -7.53
N ASN A 160 -2.36 -19.30 -8.62
CA ASN A 160 -1.73 -20.58 -8.96
C ASN A 160 -1.04 -20.48 -10.32
N ASP A 161 -0.06 -21.34 -10.57
CA ASP A 161 0.76 -21.27 -11.78
C ASP A 161 -0.05 -21.54 -13.07
N ASP A 162 -1.11 -22.34 -12.93
CA ASP A 162 -2.06 -22.69 -13.99
C ASP A 162 -3.10 -21.60 -14.28
N ASP A 163 -3.21 -20.57 -13.43
CA ASP A 163 -4.18 -19.50 -13.64
C ASP A 163 -3.77 -18.61 -14.80
N GLU A 164 -4.73 -18.10 -15.57
CA GLU A 164 -4.46 -17.18 -16.68
C GLU A 164 -4.30 -15.73 -16.21
N GLU A 165 -4.97 -15.39 -15.10
CA GLU A 165 -5.11 -14.03 -14.61
C GLU A 165 -4.03 -13.68 -13.58
N TYR A 166 -3.49 -12.47 -13.72
CA TYR A 166 -2.63 -11.87 -12.70
C TYR A 166 -3.48 -11.02 -11.76
N ILE A 167 -3.29 -11.18 -10.46
CA ILE A 167 -4.00 -10.41 -9.42
C ILE A 167 -3.03 -9.47 -8.71
N LEU A 168 -3.56 -8.38 -8.17
CA LEU A 168 -2.83 -7.40 -7.36
C LEU A 168 -2.57 -7.94 -5.96
N PHE A 169 -1.30 -8.05 -5.61
CA PHE A 169 -0.82 -8.38 -4.28
C PHE A 169 0.04 -7.24 -3.72
N TYR A 170 0.29 -7.28 -2.41
CA TYR A 170 1.39 -6.55 -1.78
C TYR A 170 2.35 -7.50 -1.08
N VAL A 171 3.61 -7.09 -0.95
CA VAL A 171 4.63 -7.85 -0.22
C VAL A 171 4.45 -7.65 1.28
N ALA A 172 4.06 -8.70 2.00
CA ALA A 172 3.91 -8.65 3.46
C ALA A 172 5.19 -9.05 4.21
N GLY A 173 6.13 -9.71 3.52
CA GLY A 173 7.39 -10.12 4.12
C GLY A 173 8.15 -11.09 3.22
N TYR A 174 9.10 -11.79 3.83
CA TYR A 174 10.00 -12.69 3.13
C TYR A 174 10.21 -13.97 3.94
N GLU A 175 10.34 -15.08 3.24
CA GLU A 175 10.80 -16.34 3.85
C GLU A 175 12.32 -16.47 3.73
N ASP A 176 12.88 -16.10 2.58
CA ASP A 176 14.31 -16.08 2.30
C ASP A 176 14.63 -14.94 1.30
N ASP A 177 15.78 -14.99 0.62
CA ASP A 177 16.19 -13.94 -0.33
C ASP A 177 15.43 -13.97 -1.66
N GLU A 178 14.91 -15.12 -2.07
CA GLU A 178 14.20 -15.32 -3.34
C GLU A 178 12.71 -15.61 -3.15
N THR A 179 12.29 -15.97 -1.94
CA THR A 179 10.91 -16.32 -1.60
C THR A 179 10.22 -15.21 -0.83
N TYR A 180 9.18 -14.66 -1.45
CA TYR A 180 8.36 -13.57 -0.95
C TYR A 180 7.07 -14.09 -0.35
N ILE A 181 6.61 -13.45 0.72
CA ILE A 181 5.29 -13.69 1.30
C ILE A 181 4.42 -12.52 0.84
N ILE A 182 3.44 -12.82 -0.01
CA ILE A 182 2.53 -11.83 -0.60
C ILE A 182 1.11 -12.08 -0.12
N VAL A 183 0.31 -11.02 -0.10
CA VAL A 183 -1.08 -11.05 0.36
C VAL A 183 -1.95 -10.32 -0.66
N ASP A 184 -3.08 -10.93 -1.02
CA ASP A 184 -4.03 -10.34 -1.97
C ASP A 184 -4.47 -8.99 -1.44
N ALA A 185 -4.37 -7.96 -2.29
CA ALA A 185 -4.67 -6.60 -1.88
C ALA A 185 -6.18 -6.34 -1.78
N HIS A 186 -7.06 -7.16 -2.34
CA HIS A 186 -8.51 -6.89 -2.45
C HIS A 186 -9.40 -7.93 -1.75
N ASP A 187 -8.98 -9.20 -1.65
CA ASP A 187 -9.76 -10.27 -1.00
C ASP A 187 -10.12 -9.93 0.45
N GLU A 188 -11.38 -10.11 0.87
CA GLU A 188 -11.83 -9.86 2.24
C GLU A 188 -11.18 -10.80 3.27
N ASN A 189 -10.82 -12.03 2.85
CA ASN A 189 -10.22 -13.06 3.69
C ASN A 189 -8.90 -13.56 3.09
N PRO A 190 -7.92 -12.67 2.94
CA PRO A 190 -6.74 -12.95 2.15
C PRO A 190 -5.90 -14.03 2.85
N LYS A 191 -5.30 -14.90 2.05
CA LYS A 191 -4.28 -15.82 2.56
C LYS A 191 -2.92 -15.32 2.14
N ALA A 192 -1.98 -15.32 3.08
CA ALA A 192 -0.58 -15.13 2.74
C ALA A 192 -0.11 -16.32 1.90
N VAL A 193 0.44 -16.04 0.73
CA VAL A 193 0.99 -17.04 -0.18
C VAL A 193 2.47 -16.77 -0.39
N LYS A 194 3.22 -17.85 -0.63
CA LYS A 194 4.65 -17.78 -0.89
C LYS A 194 4.89 -17.86 -2.39
N LYS A 195 5.71 -16.96 -2.91
CA LYS A 195 6.03 -16.88 -4.34
C LYS A 195 7.52 -16.61 -4.53
N HIS A 196 8.10 -17.27 -5.52
CA HIS A 196 9.47 -17.00 -5.93
C HIS A 196 9.55 -15.64 -6.64
N ARG A 197 10.70 -14.95 -6.52
CA ARG A 197 10.94 -13.62 -7.12
C ARG A 197 10.61 -13.54 -8.60
N SER A 198 10.85 -14.63 -9.34
CA SER A 198 10.60 -14.73 -10.78
C SER A 198 9.11 -14.81 -11.15
N GLU A 199 8.24 -15.13 -10.20
CA GLU A 199 6.78 -15.20 -10.39
C GLU A 199 6.10 -13.85 -10.15
N LEU A 200 6.84 -12.88 -9.60
CA LEU A 200 6.32 -11.56 -9.26
C LEU A 200 6.63 -10.55 -10.37
N LEU A 201 5.64 -9.78 -10.74
CA LEU A 201 5.77 -8.61 -11.62
C LEU A 201 5.64 -7.35 -10.76
N PRO A 202 6.74 -6.67 -10.39
CA PRO A 202 6.67 -5.47 -9.57
C PRO A 202 6.00 -4.34 -10.34
N LEU A 203 5.14 -3.59 -9.66
CA LEU A 203 4.45 -2.45 -10.26
C LEU A 203 5.33 -1.19 -10.25
N PRO A 204 5.07 -0.21 -11.13
CA PRO A 204 5.72 1.09 -11.08
C PRO A 204 5.57 1.73 -9.70
N THR A 205 6.67 2.29 -9.17
CA THR A 205 6.73 2.97 -7.86
C THR A 205 6.83 4.48 -8.02
N THR A 206 7.25 4.94 -9.21
CA THR A 206 7.41 6.36 -9.53
C THR A 206 7.03 6.65 -10.98
N LEU A 207 6.87 7.93 -11.31
CA LEU A 207 6.59 8.41 -12.66
C LEU A 207 7.66 9.40 -13.15
N PRO A 208 8.01 9.40 -14.44
CA PRO A 208 9.07 10.25 -14.96
C PRO A 208 8.58 11.70 -15.13
N LYS A 209 9.33 12.70 -14.64
CA LYS A 209 8.97 14.12 -14.87
C LYS A 209 8.93 14.51 -16.35
N GLN A 210 9.70 13.84 -17.20
CA GLN A 210 9.72 14.06 -18.64
C GLN A 210 9.45 12.75 -19.37
N LYS A 211 8.56 12.80 -20.36
CA LYS A 211 8.21 11.64 -21.17
C LYS A 211 9.29 11.32 -22.19
N SER A 212 9.51 10.02 -22.42
CA SER A 212 10.39 9.52 -23.47
C SER A 212 10.06 8.06 -23.76
N SER A 213 10.47 7.57 -24.92
CA SER A 213 10.28 6.16 -25.31
C SER A 213 10.97 5.15 -24.39
N ARG A 214 11.86 5.58 -23.48
CA ARG A 214 12.53 4.72 -22.50
C ARG A 214 11.71 4.46 -21.24
N VAL A 215 10.73 5.31 -20.96
CA VAL A 215 9.95 5.30 -19.72
C VAL A 215 8.46 5.10 -19.96
N GLU A 216 8.09 4.85 -21.22
CA GLU A 216 6.73 4.60 -21.65
C GLU A 216 6.67 3.33 -22.49
N TYR A 217 5.56 2.61 -22.39
CA TYR A 217 5.27 1.53 -23.33
C TYR A 217 4.85 2.17 -24.68
N PRO A 218 5.57 1.95 -25.78
CA PRO A 218 5.20 2.56 -27.06
C PRO A 218 3.88 2.00 -27.59
N THR A 219 3.20 2.76 -28.45
CA THR A 219 2.02 2.28 -29.20
C THR A 219 2.34 0.95 -29.90
N GLY A 220 1.41 -0.01 -29.79
CA GLY A 220 1.55 -1.38 -30.28
C GLY A 220 2.14 -2.35 -29.27
N SER A 221 2.62 -1.89 -28.10
CA SER A 221 3.15 -2.80 -27.07
C SER A 221 2.04 -3.64 -26.45
N HIS A 222 2.35 -4.92 -26.20
CA HIS A 222 1.54 -5.81 -25.37
C HIS A 222 1.90 -5.57 -23.89
N VAL A 223 0.87 -5.36 -23.08
CA VAL A 223 0.97 -5.02 -21.66
C VAL A 223 -0.10 -5.78 -20.87
N LEU A 224 0.10 -5.86 -19.56
CA LEU A 224 -0.95 -6.23 -18.61
C LEU A 224 -1.45 -4.95 -17.95
N ALA A 225 -2.76 -4.79 -17.81
CA ALA A 225 -3.34 -3.62 -17.17
C ALA A 225 -4.55 -3.97 -16.30
N LEU A 226 -4.76 -3.21 -15.22
CA LEU A 226 -5.99 -3.36 -14.43
C LEU A 226 -7.21 -3.02 -15.26
N TRP A 227 -8.26 -3.83 -15.13
CA TRP A 227 -9.53 -3.55 -15.78
C TRP A 227 -10.28 -2.42 -15.07
N PRO A 228 -10.64 -1.34 -15.78
CA PRO A 228 -11.48 -0.28 -15.23
C PRO A 228 -12.94 -0.73 -15.16
N LEU A 229 -13.59 -0.42 -14.05
CA LEU A 229 -15.04 -0.53 -13.89
C LEU A 229 -15.69 0.84 -14.17
N ASP A 230 -17.02 0.89 -14.11
CA ASP A 230 -17.74 2.16 -14.19
C ASP A 230 -17.44 3.05 -12.97
N ASN A 231 -17.59 4.37 -13.13
CA ASN A 231 -17.43 5.37 -12.05
C ASN A 231 -16.03 5.45 -11.39
N ASP A 232 -14.97 5.35 -12.19
CA ASP A 232 -13.56 5.43 -11.73
C ASP A 232 -13.14 4.32 -10.73
N GLU A 233 -13.92 3.24 -10.65
CA GLU A 233 -13.57 2.05 -9.89
C GLU A 233 -12.64 1.12 -10.69
N TRP A 234 -11.90 0.27 -9.98
CA TRP A 234 -10.91 -0.64 -10.57
C TRP A 234 -11.13 -2.05 -10.02
N THR A 235 -10.85 -3.04 -10.86
CA THR A 235 -10.66 -4.42 -10.39
C THR A 235 -9.28 -4.59 -9.75
N SER A 236 -9.04 -5.73 -9.12
CA SER A 236 -7.70 -6.17 -8.69
C SER A 236 -6.99 -7.07 -9.72
N ALA A 237 -7.63 -7.36 -10.86
CA ALA A 237 -7.12 -8.28 -11.86
C ALA A 237 -6.53 -7.54 -13.07
N PHE A 238 -5.40 -8.06 -13.55
CA PHE A 238 -4.66 -7.58 -14.71
C PHE A 238 -4.97 -8.42 -15.94
N TYR A 239 -5.37 -7.76 -17.02
CA TYR A 239 -5.72 -8.39 -18.27
C TYR A 239 -4.77 -7.97 -19.41
N PRO A 240 -4.52 -8.86 -20.39
CA PRO A 240 -3.75 -8.53 -21.58
C PRO A 240 -4.39 -7.40 -22.38
N ALA A 241 -3.56 -6.45 -22.81
CA ALA A 241 -3.97 -5.32 -23.62
C ALA A 241 -2.87 -4.86 -24.57
N THR A 242 -3.27 -4.14 -25.63
CA THR A 242 -2.36 -3.44 -26.54
C THR A 242 -2.43 -1.94 -26.29
N VAL A 243 -1.26 -1.29 -26.22
CA VAL A 243 -1.17 0.17 -26.13
C VAL A 243 -1.61 0.80 -27.47
N VAL A 244 -2.67 1.58 -27.46
CA VAL A 244 -3.14 2.33 -28.63
C VAL A 244 -2.55 3.74 -28.64
N LYS A 245 -2.54 4.40 -27.47
CA LYS A 245 -2.00 5.75 -27.32
C LYS A 245 -1.23 5.88 -26.03
N VAL A 246 -0.05 6.50 -26.12
CA VAL A 246 0.78 6.85 -24.95
C VAL A 246 0.26 8.11 -24.25
N PRO A 247 0.49 8.26 -22.94
CA PRO A 247 0.05 9.41 -22.17
C PRO A 247 0.67 10.71 -22.72
N SER A 248 -0.16 11.74 -22.92
CA SER A 248 0.33 13.04 -23.43
C SER A 248 1.14 13.84 -22.41
N LYS A 249 0.96 13.53 -21.12
CA LYS A 249 1.64 14.15 -19.97
C LYS A 249 1.88 13.12 -18.88
N THR A 250 2.87 13.35 -18.02
CA THR A 250 3.09 12.52 -16.82
C THR A 250 1.89 12.56 -15.89
N GLY A 251 1.47 11.38 -15.46
CA GLY A 251 0.29 11.18 -14.60
C GLY A 251 -1.01 11.09 -15.38
N SER A 252 -0.99 11.10 -16.71
CA SER A 252 -2.19 10.88 -17.54
C SER A 252 -2.32 9.41 -17.96
N CYS A 253 -3.43 9.04 -18.60
CA CYS A 253 -3.70 7.64 -18.93
C CYS A 253 -3.05 7.20 -20.26
N TYR A 254 -2.72 5.92 -20.33
CA TYR A 254 -2.61 5.20 -21.59
C TYR A 254 -4.01 4.93 -22.13
N THR A 255 -4.19 5.00 -23.44
CA THR A 255 -5.39 4.43 -24.08
C THR A 255 -5.05 3.02 -24.54
N LEU A 256 -5.75 2.03 -23.99
CA LEU A 256 -5.52 0.62 -24.21
C LEU A 256 -6.69 -0.03 -24.93
N ARG A 257 -6.40 -1.11 -25.65
CA ARG A 257 -7.39 -2.05 -26.17
C ARG A 257 -7.12 -3.42 -25.55
N PHE A 258 -8.05 -3.92 -24.75
CA PHE A 258 -7.92 -5.21 -24.11
C PHE A 258 -8.18 -6.36 -25.10
N GLU A 259 -7.56 -7.51 -24.85
CA GLU A 259 -7.76 -8.70 -25.68
C GLU A 259 -9.15 -9.32 -25.42
N GLY A 260 -9.75 -9.90 -26.47
CA GLY A 260 -11.10 -10.49 -26.39
C GLY A 260 -12.25 -9.49 -26.55
N ASP A 261 -11.98 -8.19 -26.53
CA ASP A 261 -12.99 -7.16 -26.76
C ASP A 261 -13.24 -6.96 -28.27
N THR A 262 -14.48 -7.16 -28.71
CA THR A 262 -14.85 -7.15 -30.14
C THR A 262 -15.24 -5.77 -30.67
N ASP A 263 -15.47 -4.79 -29.80
CA ASP A 263 -16.22 -3.57 -30.17
C ASP A 263 -15.36 -2.30 -30.36
N ASN A 264 -14.04 -2.43 -30.54
CA ASN A 264 -13.10 -1.27 -30.52
C ASN A 264 -13.22 -0.44 -29.24
N ASP A 265 -13.58 -1.08 -28.14
CA ASP A 265 -13.69 -0.42 -26.84
C ASP A 265 -12.28 -0.07 -26.35
N PHE A 266 -12.00 1.24 -26.35
CA PHE A 266 -10.77 1.79 -25.84
C PHE A 266 -10.97 2.22 -24.40
N LYS A 267 -10.05 1.85 -23.51
CA LYS A 267 -10.10 2.23 -22.10
C LYS A 267 -8.87 3.05 -21.74
N ASP A 268 -9.10 4.13 -21.00
CA ASP A 268 -8.03 4.96 -20.47
C ASP A 268 -7.57 4.40 -19.11
N VAL A 269 -6.32 3.93 -19.03
CA VAL A 269 -5.74 3.31 -17.84
C VAL A 269 -4.54 4.09 -17.33
N ARG A 270 -4.50 4.36 -16.03
CA ARG A 270 -3.42 5.14 -15.40
C ARG A 270 -2.08 4.43 -15.54
N GLU A 271 -1.00 5.20 -15.68
CA GLU A 271 0.34 4.66 -15.94
C GLU A 271 0.81 3.62 -14.91
N ASN A 272 0.48 3.82 -13.64
CA ASN A 272 0.87 2.92 -12.54
C ASN A 272 0.05 1.62 -12.50
N PHE A 273 -0.99 1.51 -13.33
CA PHE A 273 -1.81 0.30 -13.47
C PHE A 273 -1.46 -0.50 -14.73
N VAL A 274 -0.41 -0.10 -15.45
CA VAL A 274 0.07 -0.76 -16.67
C VAL A 274 1.46 -1.33 -16.41
N ILE A 275 1.62 -2.62 -16.64
CA ILE A 275 2.89 -3.34 -16.47
C ILE A 275 3.23 -4.14 -17.73
N ARG A 276 4.49 -4.53 -17.84
CA ARG A 276 4.96 -5.35 -18.95
C ARG A 276 4.28 -6.71 -18.91
N ASP A 277 3.76 -7.15 -20.06
CA ASP A 277 3.31 -8.53 -20.23
C ASP A 277 4.54 -9.45 -20.41
N PRO A 278 4.75 -10.47 -19.54
CA PRO A 278 5.82 -11.44 -19.73
C PRO A 278 5.66 -12.29 -21.00
N GLN A 279 4.46 -12.38 -21.57
CA GLN A 279 4.16 -13.18 -22.77
C GLN A 279 4.21 -12.39 -24.08
N GLY A 280 4.12 -11.06 -24.01
CA GLY A 280 3.96 -10.14 -25.15
C GLY A 280 5.15 -9.97 -26.12
N ASN A 281 6.14 -10.87 -26.05
CA ASN A 281 7.32 -10.91 -26.93
C ASN A 281 7.32 -12.12 -27.89
N LYS A 282 6.18 -12.80 -28.06
CA LYS A 282 6.04 -13.89 -29.04
C LYS A 282 5.64 -13.39 -30.43
#